data_AF-A0A1I1RTL1-F1
#
_entry.id   AF-A0A1I1RTL1-F1
#
_cell.length_a   1.000
_cell.length_b   1.000
_cell.length_c   1.000
_cell.angle_alpha   90.00
_cell.angle_beta   90.00
_cell.angle_gamma   90.00
#
_symmetry.space_group_name_H-M   'P 1'
#
loop_
_entity.id
_entity.type
_entity.pdbx_description
1 polymer ?
#
loop_
_entity_poly.entity_id
_entity_poly.type
_entity_poly.pdbx_seq_one_letter_code
_entity_poly.pdbx_strand_id
1 'polypeptide(L)'
;MVRHSLRWLAGATLALTLCAPAAAQWVVPPGGSLDVPPGGAVDIACTALDMQGTLNLTGGTLSVDSTATFGSGSNVTGSGGTISVGGDVVAAGTLNTGNNTLVLRDGCDPGNTSQLSGTIVVQNLVLQSTTGRTFVLPQGANITVLGTLTLQGTAGQPVQLVSASGTAVINLGPAATVVRNFASVPPTVQIGAAAPALTSIPTLSEYGLMLLSLLMAGTMFWKRRELAAHTRRRG
;
A
#
# COMPACT_ATOMS: atom_id res chain seq x y z
N MET A 1 27.24 45.24 45.49
CA MET A 1 27.54 44.78 44.12
C MET A 1 26.86 43.46 43.71
N VAL A 2 25.84 42.94 44.41
CA VAL A 2 25.27 41.58 44.16
C VAL A 2 23.90 41.60 43.44
N ARG A 3 23.24 42.75 43.32
CA ARG A 3 21.86 42.85 42.80
C ARG A 3 21.72 42.92 41.27
N HIS A 4 22.79 43.25 40.54
CA HIS A 4 22.73 43.31 39.06
C HIS A 4 22.89 41.93 38.43
N SER A 5 23.72 41.05 39.00
CA SER A 5 24.02 39.72 38.47
C SER A 5 22.80 38.78 38.45
N LEU A 6 21.87 38.96 39.41
CA LEU A 6 20.67 38.13 39.54
C LEU A 6 19.58 38.47 38.49
N ARG A 7 19.54 39.71 37.99
CA ARG A 7 18.56 40.14 36.97
C ARG A 7 18.93 39.62 35.57
N TRP A 8 20.23 39.48 35.29
CA TRP A 8 20.72 38.89 34.04
C TRP A 8 20.51 37.36 34.00
N LEU A 9 20.66 36.67 35.13
CA LEU A 9 20.40 35.23 35.26
C LEU A 9 18.90 34.88 35.12
N ALA A 10 18.00 35.73 35.63
CA ALA A 10 16.55 35.55 35.47
C ALA A 10 16.05 35.83 34.04
N GLY A 11 16.70 36.75 33.31
CA GLY A 11 16.38 37.02 31.91
C GLY A 11 16.80 35.90 30.96
N ALA A 12 17.96 35.28 31.20
CA ALA A 12 18.46 34.17 30.39
C ALA A 12 17.62 32.89 30.55
N THR A 13 17.11 32.61 31.75
CA THR A 13 16.26 31.44 32.01
C THR A 13 14.87 31.57 31.37
N LEU A 14 14.32 32.79 31.28
CA LEU A 14 13.04 33.01 30.60
C LEU A 14 13.17 32.83 29.07
N ALA A 15 14.27 33.28 28.45
CA ALA A 15 14.50 33.12 27.01
C ALA A 15 14.64 31.64 26.57
N LEU A 16 15.20 30.78 27.43
CA LEU A 16 15.34 29.34 27.18
C LEU A 16 13.99 28.59 27.27
N THR A 17 12.98 29.13 27.94
CA THR A 17 11.64 28.52 28.04
C THR A 17 10.70 28.86 26.88
N LEU A 18 11.06 29.82 26.02
CA LEU A 18 10.27 30.23 24.86
C LEU A 18 10.72 29.56 23.53
N CYS A 19 11.84 28.85 23.53
CA CYS A 19 12.20 27.99 22.40
C CYS A 19 11.39 26.68 22.49
N ALA A 20 10.17 26.70 21.98
CA ALA A 20 9.49 25.46 21.61
C ALA A 20 10.37 24.69 20.60
N PRO A 21 10.43 23.34 20.65
CA PRO A 21 11.12 22.59 19.62
C PRO A 21 10.43 22.85 18.28
N ALA A 22 11.06 23.65 17.43
CA ALA A 22 10.65 23.78 16.04
C ALA A 22 11.03 22.46 15.36
N ALA A 23 10.06 21.60 15.08
CA ALA A 23 10.30 20.46 14.20
C ALA A 23 10.77 21.03 12.86
N ALA A 24 11.97 20.65 12.43
CA ALA A 24 12.45 21.05 11.12
C ALA A 24 11.50 20.45 10.07
N GLN A 25 10.93 21.31 9.23
CA GLN A 25 9.99 20.93 8.18
C GLN A 25 10.46 21.55 6.86
N TRP A 26 10.57 20.73 5.82
CA TRP A 26 10.76 21.18 4.45
C TRP A 26 9.39 21.35 3.81
N VAL A 27 9.06 22.58 3.42
CA VAL A 27 7.78 22.89 2.77
C VAL A 27 8.01 23.21 1.30
N VAL A 28 7.31 22.50 0.41
CA VAL A 28 7.15 22.90 -1.00
C VAL A 28 5.75 23.48 -1.14
N PRO A 29 5.59 24.82 -1.18
CA PRO A 29 4.28 25.45 -1.15
C PRO A 29 3.47 25.20 -2.43
N PRO A 30 2.15 25.48 -2.42
CA PRO A 30 1.34 25.44 -3.63
C PRO A 30 1.95 26.29 -4.75
N GLY A 31 2.00 25.74 -5.97
CA GLY A 31 2.64 26.39 -7.12
C GLY A 31 4.17 26.34 -7.14
N GLY A 32 4.81 25.88 -6.05
CA GLY A 32 6.24 25.56 -6.03
C GLY A 32 6.55 24.25 -6.74
N SER A 33 7.79 24.07 -7.15
CA SER A 33 8.31 22.79 -7.67
C SER A 33 9.58 22.37 -6.94
N LEU A 34 9.72 21.05 -6.77
CA LEU A 34 10.97 20.40 -6.42
C LEU A 34 11.36 19.48 -7.57
N ASP A 35 12.38 19.86 -8.32
CA ASP A 35 12.89 19.09 -9.46
C ASP A 35 14.13 18.30 -9.06
N VAL A 36 14.04 16.97 -9.14
CA VAL A 36 15.18 16.06 -8.91
C VAL A 36 15.58 15.43 -10.26
N PRO A 37 16.71 15.85 -10.84
CA PRO A 37 17.15 15.37 -12.15
C PRO A 37 17.60 13.91 -12.12
N PRO A 38 17.81 13.28 -13.28
CA PRO A 38 18.30 11.89 -13.37
C PRO A 38 19.59 11.69 -12.59
N GLY A 39 19.61 10.69 -11.71
CA GLY A 39 20.77 10.40 -10.84
C GLY A 39 21.00 11.43 -9.72
N GLY A 40 20.19 12.49 -9.66
CA GLY A 40 20.19 13.44 -8.55
C GLY A 40 19.52 12.85 -7.30
N ALA A 41 19.93 13.34 -6.14
CA ALA A 41 19.36 12.97 -4.86
C ALA A 41 19.09 14.22 -4.02
N VAL A 42 17.90 14.28 -3.44
CA VAL A 42 17.55 15.24 -2.38
C VAL A 42 17.31 14.43 -1.13
N ASP A 43 18.14 14.65 -0.11
CA ASP A 43 18.00 14.01 1.19
C ASP A 43 17.79 15.06 2.26
N ILE A 44 16.64 15.00 2.92
CA ILE A 44 16.27 15.94 3.98
C ILE A 44 16.41 15.29 5.36
N ALA A 45 16.98 14.07 5.43
CA ALA A 45 17.24 13.32 6.64
C ALA A 45 16.00 13.30 7.55
N CYS A 46 16.17 13.51 8.86
CA CYS A 46 15.09 13.47 9.86
C CYS A 46 14.12 14.67 9.82
N THR A 47 14.14 15.47 8.76
CA THR A 47 13.23 16.61 8.57
C THR A 47 11.91 16.11 7.99
N ALA A 48 10.78 16.60 8.51
CA ALA A 48 9.48 16.26 7.92
C ALA A 48 9.31 16.96 6.56
N LEU A 49 8.68 16.28 5.59
CA LEU A 49 8.31 16.88 4.31
C LEU A 49 6.85 17.29 4.33
N ASP A 50 6.57 18.50 3.88
CA ASP A 50 5.22 18.95 3.51
C ASP A 50 5.20 19.43 2.07
N MET A 51 4.59 18.63 1.22
CA MET A 51 4.53 18.82 -0.21
C MET A 51 3.13 19.26 -0.62
N GLN A 52 3.00 20.52 -1.01
CA GLN A 52 1.75 21.12 -1.48
C GLN A 52 1.82 21.50 -2.98
N GLY A 53 3.03 21.56 -3.54
CA GLY A 53 3.31 21.83 -4.95
C GLY A 53 3.66 20.58 -5.77
N THR A 54 4.49 20.75 -6.78
CA THR A 54 4.89 19.68 -7.72
C THR A 54 6.24 19.07 -7.32
N LEU A 55 6.33 17.75 -7.31
CA LEU A 55 7.58 16.99 -7.22
C LEU A 55 7.87 16.30 -8.54
N ASN A 56 8.96 16.67 -9.18
CA ASN A 56 9.36 16.11 -10.46
C ASN A 56 10.55 15.17 -10.27
N LEU A 57 10.30 13.86 -10.42
CA LEU A 57 11.29 12.80 -10.25
C LEU A 57 11.58 12.14 -11.59
N THR A 58 12.54 12.68 -12.33
CA THR A 58 12.96 12.09 -13.61
C THR A 58 14.16 11.18 -13.39
N GLY A 59 13.96 10.02 -12.73
CA GLY A 59 15.05 9.11 -12.36
C GLY A 59 15.90 9.56 -11.17
N GLY A 60 15.48 10.62 -10.47
CA GLY A 60 16.10 11.10 -9.24
C GLY A 60 15.50 10.46 -7.98
N THR A 61 16.12 10.71 -6.83
CA THR A 61 15.66 10.20 -5.54
C THR A 61 15.34 11.34 -4.57
N LEU A 62 14.18 11.24 -3.91
CA LEU A 62 13.83 12.05 -2.75
C LEU A 62 13.85 11.16 -1.52
N SER A 63 14.60 11.56 -0.50
CA SER A 63 14.82 10.84 0.74
C SER A 63 14.36 11.68 1.92
N VAL A 64 13.43 11.14 2.70
CA VAL A 64 12.86 11.74 3.90
C VAL A 64 12.94 10.67 4.99
N ASP A 65 13.78 10.81 6.00
CA ASP A 65 13.86 9.82 7.09
C ASP A 65 12.83 10.05 8.20
N SER A 66 11.93 11.01 8.02
CA SER A 66 10.77 11.29 8.88
C SER A 66 9.45 11.19 8.09
N THR A 67 8.40 11.85 8.55
CA THR A 67 7.06 11.85 7.92
C THR A 67 7.03 12.69 6.65
N ALA A 68 6.37 12.18 5.62
CA ALA A 68 6.11 12.87 4.36
C ALA A 68 4.60 13.11 4.18
N THR A 69 4.22 14.38 4.14
CA THR A 69 2.84 14.81 3.91
C THR A 69 2.70 15.35 2.49
N PHE A 70 1.70 14.85 1.79
CA PHE A 70 1.30 15.25 0.44
C PHE A 70 -0.08 15.89 0.52
N GLY A 71 -0.13 17.21 0.28
CA GLY A 71 -1.36 17.98 0.22
C GLY A 71 -2.28 17.56 -0.91
N SER A 72 -3.54 17.98 -0.86
CA SER A 72 -4.54 17.68 -1.91
C SER A 72 -4.20 18.29 -3.28
N GLY A 73 -3.41 19.36 -3.30
CA GLY A 73 -2.90 20.00 -4.52
C GLY A 73 -1.53 19.49 -4.97
N SER A 74 -0.93 18.55 -4.22
CA SER A 74 0.38 18.01 -4.57
C SER A 74 0.32 17.16 -5.83
N ASN A 75 1.38 17.22 -6.63
CA ASN A 75 1.48 16.43 -7.84
C ASN A 75 2.88 15.83 -7.96
N VAL A 76 2.97 14.53 -8.21
CA VAL A 76 4.24 13.86 -8.46
C VAL A 76 4.34 13.54 -9.94
N THR A 77 5.31 14.14 -10.61
CA THR A 77 5.56 14.00 -12.05
C THR A 77 6.93 13.36 -12.30
N GLY A 78 7.23 13.09 -13.57
CA GLY A 78 8.42 12.35 -13.96
C GLY A 78 8.22 10.83 -13.87
N SER A 79 9.28 10.08 -14.16
CA SER A 79 9.24 8.62 -14.22
C SER A 79 10.56 8.01 -13.78
N GLY A 80 10.49 6.80 -13.21
CA GLY A 80 11.67 6.03 -12.83
C GLY A 80 12.42 6.58 -11.62
N GLY A 81 11.88 7.58 -10.92
CA GLY A 81 12.43 8.08 -9.68
C GLY A 81 11.93 7.33 -8.45
N THR A 82 12.50 7.66 -7.30
CA THR A 82 12.19 7.02 -6.01
C THR A 82 11.87 8.06 -4.95
N ILE A 83 10.76 7.86 -4.25
CA ILE A 83 10.44 8.56 -3.00
C ILE A 83 10.69 7.59 -1.87
N SER A 84 11.65 7.89 -1.00
CA SER A 84 11.94 7.07 0.18
C SER A 84 11.55 7.80 1.44
N VAL A 85 10.74 7.15 2.28
CA VAL A 85 10.16 7.70 3.49
C VAL A 85 10.50 6.81 4.69
N GLY A 86 11.01 7.42 5.76
CA GLY A 86 11.39 6.78 7.01
C GLY A 86 10.38 6.99 8.14
N GLY A 87 9.26 7.67 7.88
CA GLY A 87 8.16 7.87 8.83
C GLY A 87 6.82 7.50 8.23
N ASP A 88 5.80 8.32 8.49
CA ASP A 88 4.47 8.16 7.93
C ASP A 88 4.38 8.76 6.52
N VAL A 89 3.47 8.23 5.70
CA VAL A 89 3.08 8.82 4.42
C VAL A 89 1.63 9.26 4.51
N VAL A 90 1.42 10.58 4.49
CA VAL A 90 0.09 11.18 4.66
C VAL A 90 -0.33 11.82 3.36
N ALA A 91 -1.29 11.23 2.65
CA ALA A 91 -1.91 11.82 1.48
C ALA A 91 -3.24 12.48 1.87
N ALA A 92 -3.30 13.82 1.90
CA ALA A 92 -4.51 14.58 2.19
C ALA A 92 -5.52 14.55 1.02
N GLY A 93 -5.05 14.24 -0.19
CA GLY A 93 -5.84 13.90 -1.37
C GLY A 93 -5.37 12.60 -2.00
N THR A 94 -5.71 12.34 -3.26
CA THR A 94 -5.16 11.20 -4.00
C THR A 94 -3.72 11.47 -4.37
N LEU A 95 -2.78 10.72 -3.78
CA LEU A 95 -1.38 10.73 -4.16
C LEU A 95 -1.15 9.75 -5.31
N ASN A 96 -0.93 10.26 -6.51
CA ASN A 96 -0.52 9.45 -7.66
C ASN A 96 0.94 9.74 -7.99
N THR A 97 1.82 8.75 -7.82
CA THR A 97 3.24 8.88 -8.13
C THR A 97 3.60 8.49 -9.56
N GLY A 98 2.63 8.13 -10.40
CA GLY A 98 2.87 7.67 -11.76
C GLY A 98 3.84 6.48 -11.79
N ASN A 99 4.82 6.54 -12.69
CA ASN A 99 5.83 5.49 -12.90
C ASN A 99 6.99 5.52 -11.88
N ASN A 100 6.78 6.11 -10.71
CA ASN A 100 7.79 6.21 -9.65
C ASN A 100 7.61 5.12 -8.58
N THR A 101 8.69 4.87 -7.84
CA THR A 101 8.72 3.91 -6.74
C THR A 101 8.56 4.65 -5.41
N LEU A 102 7.64 4.18 -4.57
CA LEU A 102 7.52 4.62 -3.17
C LEU A 102 8.16 3.55 -2.28
N VAL A 103 9.13 3.95 -1.46
CA VAL A 103 9.84 3.10 -0.51
C VAL A 103 9.54 3.60 0.89
N LEU A 104 8.99 2.75 1.74
CA LEU A 104 8.95 3.00 3.17
C LEU A 104 10.03 2.14 3.82
N ARG A 105 10.89 2.77 4.62
CA ARG A 105 12.08 2.17 5.22
C ARG A 105 12.22 2.52 6.69
N ASP A 106 13.24 1.98 7.36
CA ASP A 106 13.65 2.49 8.66
C ASP A 106 14.08 3.96 8.54
N GLY A 107 13.69 4.77 9.53
CA GLY A 107 13.98 6.21 9.55
C GLY A 107 14.36 6.69 10.94
N CYS A 108 14.32 7.99 11.13
CA CYS A 108 14.64 8.64 12.39
C CYS A 108 13.49 8.66 13.40
N ASP A 109 12.30 8.20 13.02
CA ASP A 109 11.17 8.15 13.93
C ASP A 109 11.49 7.17 15.08
N PRO A 110 11.34 7.57 16.36
CA PRO A 110 11.56 6.67 17.49
C PRO A 110 10.55 5.50 17.52
N GLY A 111 9.45 5.60 16.78
CA GLY A 111 8.47 4.54 16.62
C GLY A 111 8.91 3.47 15.62
N ASN A 112 8.67 2.20 15.95
CA ASN A 112 8.82 1.07 15.01
C ASN A 112 7.59 0.90 14.10
N THR A 113 6.89 2.00 13.80
CA THR A 113 5.62 2.03 13.07
C THR A 113 5.68 3.07 11.97
N SER A 114 5.09 2.76 10.81
CA SER A 114 4.86 3.70 9.71
C SER A 114 3.42 3.57 9.27
N GLN A 115 2.68 4.67 9.28
CA GLN A 115 1.31 4.72 8.80
C GLN A 115 1.26 5.25 7.37
N LEU A 116 0.48 4.59 6.53
CA LEU A 116 0.01 5.13 5.26
C LEU A 116 -1.41 5.63 5.48
N SER A 117 -1.70 6.86 5.07
CA SER A 117 -3.05 7.42 5.12
C SER A 117 -3.43 8.09 3.81
N GLY A 118 -4.72 8.04 3.48
CA GLY A 118 -5.26 8.58 2.23
C GLY A 118 -5.19 7.57 1.09
N THR A 119 -5.50 8.05 -0.12
CA THR A 119 -5.51 7.21 -1.33
C THR A 119 -4.18 7.34 -2.06
N ILE A 120 -3.49 6.22 -2.27
CA ILE A 120 -2.13 6.16 -2.83
C ILE A 120 -2.12 5.26 -4.06
N VAL A 121 -1.63 5.78 -5.18
CA VAL A 121 -1.44 5.06 -6.43
C VAL A 121 0.03 5.15 -6.82
N VAL A 122 0.70 4.00 -6.91
CA VAL A 122 2.14 3.92 -7.15
C VAL A 122 2.46 2.84 -8.18
N GLN A 123 3.54 3.02 -8.95
CA GLN A 123 4.02 1.96 -9.84
C GLN A 123 4.66 0.83 -9.04
N ASN A 124 5.52 1.15 -8.09
CA ASN A 124 6.12 0.16 -7.20
C ASN A 124 6.03 0.64 -5.76
N LEU A 125 5.67 -0.28 -4.85
CA LEU A 125 5.65 -0.04 -3.41
C LEU A 125 6.63 -0.99 -2.74
N VAL A 126 7.61 -0.44 -2.04
CA VAL A 126 8.57 -1.22 -1.25
C VAL A 126 8.37 -0.89 0.22
N LEU A 127 8.00 -1.88 1.02
CA LEU A 127 7.92 -1.79 2.47
C LEU A 127 9.09 -2.62 3.01
N GLN A 128 10.14 -1.94 3.47
CA GLN A 128 11.35 -2.59 3.94
C GLN A 128 11.72 -2.17 5.36
N SER A 129 12.23 -3.09 6.16
CA SER A 129 12.76 -2.76 7.48
C SER A 129 13.76 -3.80 7.93
N THR A 130 14.80 -3.33 8.59
CA THR A 130 15.81 -4.14 9.28
C THR A 130 15.51 -4.33 10.76
N THR A 131 14.58 -3.54 11.30
CA THR A 131 14.17 -3.50 12.71
C THR A 131 12.80 -4.13 12.97
N GLY A 132 12.15 -4.66 11.93
CA GLY A 132 10.85 -5.31 12.04
C GLY A 132 9.68 -4.33 12.14
N ARG A 133 9.75 -3.19 11.45
CA ARG A 133 8.69 -2.17 11.47
C ARG A 133 7.32 -2.72 11.13
N THR A 134 6.32 -2.10 11.76
CA THR A 134 4.92 -2.29 11.47
C THR A 134 4.40 -1.22 10.53
N PHE A 135 3.97 -1.61 9.34
CA PHE A 135 3.33 -0.76 8.35
C PHE A 135 1.80 -0.80 8.52
N VAL A 136 1.23 0.31 8.94
CA VAL A 136 -0.21 0.47 9.17
C VAL A 136 -0.86 1.00 7.89
N LEU A 137 -1.73 0.20 7.30
CA LEU A 137 -2.46 0.53 6.08
C LEU A 137 -3.81 1.17 6.41
N PRO A 138 -4.30 2.10 5.58
CA PRO A 138 -5.63 2.67 5.75
C PRO A 138 -6.71 1.60 5.51
N GLN A 139 -7.89 1.79 6.11
CA GLN A 139 -9.03 0.90 5.88
C GLN A 139 -9.45 0.91 4.40
N GLY A 140 -9.87 -0.24 3.87
CA GLY A 140 -10.40 -0.36 2.52
C GLY A 140 -9.33 -0.36 1.43
N ALA A 141 -9.77 -0.15 0.19
CA ALA A 141 -8.98 -0.31 -1.04
C ALA A 141 -8.25 0.99 -1.45
N ASN A 142 -7.56 1.60 -0.51
CA ASN A 142 -6.97 2.93 -0.66
C ASN A 142 -5.56 2.92 -1.26
N ILE A 143 -4.91 1.76 -1.35
CA ILE A 143 -3.58 1.63 -1.93
C ILE A 143 -3.68 0.82 -3.21
N THR A 144 -3.14 1.35 -4.31
CA THR A 144 -3.08 0.67 -5.60
C THR A 144 -1.65 0.60 -6.09
N VAL A 145 -1.16 -0.62 -6.33
CA VAL A 145 0.20 -0.91 -6.82
C VAL A 145 0.11 -1.48 -8.23
N LEU A 146 0.64 -0.75 -9.21
CA LEU A 146 0.50 -1.12 -10.63
C LEU A 146 1.56 -2.12 -11.12
N GLY A 147 2.71 -2.19 -10.43
CA GLY A 147 3.88 -2.99 -10.79
C GLY A 147 4.25 -3.92 -9.65
N THR A 148 5.25 -3.59 -8.84
CA THR A 148 5.72 -4.52 -7.81
C THR A 148 5.41 -4.04 -6.40
N LEU A 149 4.79 -4.91 -5.59
CA LEU A 149 4.71 -4.76 -4.15
C LEU A 149 5.80 -5.63 -3.52
N THR A 150 6.76 -5.01 -2.85
CA THR A 150 7.86 -5.69 -2.16
C THR A 150 7.71 -5.51 -0.66
N LEU A 151 7.64 -6.61 0.08
CA LEU A 151 7.67 -6.64 1.54
C LEU A 151 8.98 -7.30 1.97
N GLN A 152 9.86 -6.57 2.66
CA GLN A 152 11.19 -7.04 2.97
C GLN A 152 11.59 -6.76 4.43
N GLY A 153 11.61 -7.82 5.24
CA GLY A 153 12.20 -7.81 6.58
C GLY A 153 13.59 -8.43 6.62
N THR A 154 14.13 -8.54 7.83
CA THR A 154 15.33 -9.33 8.13
C THR A 154 14.97 -10.58 8.94
N ALA A 155 15.83 -11.60 8.91
CA ALA A 155 15.59 -12.82 9.68
C ALA A 155 15.53 -12.51 11.18
N GLY A 156 14.44 -12.93 11.84
CA GLY A 156 14.17 -12.63 13.25
C GLY A 156 13.50 -11.27 13.50
N GLN A 157 13.42 -10.39 12.50
CA GLN A 157 12.70 -9.11 12.55
C GLN A 157 11.84 -8.93 11.29
N PRO A 158 10.77 -9.73 11.14
CA PRO A 158 9.92 -9.64 9.96
C PRO A 158 9.12 -8.33 9.95
N VAL A 159 8.93 -7.75 8.77
CA VAL A 159 8.00 -6.62 8.61
C VAL A 159 6.57 -7.05 8.93
N GLN A 160 5.84 -6.24 9.67
CA GLN A 160 4.43 -6.48 9.97
C GLN A 160 3.58 -5.56 9.11
N LEU A 161 2.59 -6.10 8.40
CA LEU A 161 1.56 -5.27 7.78
C LEU A 161 0.32 -5.34 8.66
N VAL A 162 -0.31 -4.22 8.99
CA VAL A 162 -1.54 -4.22 9.77
C VAL A 162 -2.53 -3.24 9.18
N SER A 163 -3.82 -3.48 9.38
CA SER A 163 -4.84 -2.49 9.05
C SER A 163 -5.02 -1.54 10.24
N ALA A 164 -5.16 -0.24 9.97
CA ALA A 164 -5.52 0.75 10.99
C ALA A 164 -6.87 0.43 11.67
N SER A 165 -7.82 -0.05 10.88
CA SER A 165 -9.15 -0.46 11.34
C SER A 165 -9.84 -1.33 10.29
N GLY A 166 -10.51 -2.41 10.72
CA GLY A 166 -11.23 -3.31 9.82
C GLY A 166 -10.30 -4.06 8.86
N THR A 167 -10.68 -4.11 7.57
CA THR A 167 -9.90 -4.76 6.51
C THR A 167 -9.22 -3.72 5.64
N ALA A 168 -7.90 -3.79 5.49
CA ALA A 168 -7.14 -3.03 4.49
C ALA A 168 -7.00 -3.85 3.22
N VAL A 169 -7.15 -3.21 2.05
CA VAL A 169 -7.00 -3.86 0.75
C VAL A 169 -5.95 -3.11 -0.06
N ILE A 170 -4.94 -3.83 -0.52
CA ILE A 170 -3.98 -3.33 -1.50
C ILE A 170 -4.41 -3.84 -2.87
N ASN A 171 -4.89 -2.95 -3.72
CA ASN A 171 -5.23 -3.29 -5.10
C ASN A 171 -3.95 -3.49 -5.91
N LEU A 172 -3.92 -4.59 -6.67
CA LEU A 172 -2.83 -4.90 -7.57
C LEU A 172 -3.28 -4.65 -9.00
N GLY A 173 -2.42 -4.04 -9.81
CA GLY A 173 -2.62 -3.91 -11.25
C GLY A 173 -2.63 -5.29 -11.95
N PRO A 174 -3.12 -5.38 -13.19
CA PRO A 174 -3.25 -6.66 -13.91
C PRO A 174 -1.94 -7.44 -14.10
N ALA A 175 -0.81 -6.73 -14.13
CA ALA A 175 0.53 -7.30 -14.26
C ALA A 175 1.36 -7.17 -12.98
N ALA A 176 0.72 -6.81 -11.86
CA ALA A 176 1.45 -6.52 -10.64
C ALA A 176 1.93 -7.80 -9.95
N THR A 177 3.14 -7.74 -9.39
CA THR A 177 3.78 -8.86 -8.70
C THR A 177 3.94 -8.54 -7.22
N VAL A 178 3.91 -9.59 -6.39
CA VAL A 178 4.12 -9.46 -4.94
C VAL A 178 5.33 -10.27 -4.54
N VAL A 179 6.32 -9.58 -3.98
CA VAL A 179 7.53 -10.18 -3.42
C VAL A 179 7.44 -10.06 -1.90
N ARG A 180 7.58 -11.18 -1.19
CA ARG A 180 7.58 -11.19 0.28
C ARG A 180 8.79 -11.95 0.79
N ASN A 181 9.60 -11.28 1.61
CA ASN A 181 10.74 -11.88 2.27
C ASN A 181 10.73 -11.43 3.74
N PHE A 182 10.64 -12.38 4.68
CA PHE A 182 10.48 -12.09 6.11
C PHE A 182 9.36 -11.06 6.38
N ALA A 183 8.14 -11.36 5.93
CA ALA A 183 6.97 -10.50 6.11
C ALA A 183 5.83 -11.26 6.76
N SER A 184 5.13 -10.60 7.67
CA SER A 184 3.94 -11.10 8.36
C SER A 184 2.73 -10.27 7.92
N VAL A 185 1.76 -10.93 7.33
CA VAL A 185 0.53 -10.31 6.83
C VAL A 185 -0.67 -11.00 7.50
N PRO A 186 -1.36 -10.33 8.43
CA PRO A 186 -2.54 -10.84 9.11
C PRO A 186 -3.74 -10.89 8.16
N PRO A 187 -4.79 -11.66 8.48
CA PRO A 187 -5.98 -11.81 7.63
C PRO A 187 -6.79 -10.52 7.48
N THR A 188 -6.54 -9.51 8.31
CA THR A 188 -7.12 -8.17 8.19
C THR A 188 -6.54 -7.37 7.01
N VAL A 189 -5.49 -7.86 6.35
CA VAL A 189 -4.88 -7.23 5.19
C VAL A 189 -5.03 -8.14 3.97
N GLN A 190 -5.76 -7.67 2.97
CA GLN A 190 -5.91 -8.33 1.67
C GLN A 190 -4.96 -7.70 0.66
N ILE A 191 -4.19 -8.53 -0.05
CA ILE A 191 -3.26 -8.10 -1.09
C ILE A 191 -3.75 -8.69 -2.41
N GLY A 192 -4.05 -7.81 -3.37
CA GLY A 192 -4.71 -8.16 -4.62
C GLY A 192 -6.23 -8.18 -4.50
N ALA A 193 -6.90 -8.41 -5.62
CA ALA A 193 -8.33 -8.66 -5.61
C ALA A 193 -8.63 -9.84 -4.68
N ALA A 194 -9.65 -9.70 -3.84
CA ALA A 194 -10.18 -10.84 -3.08
C ALA A 194 -10.35 -12.00 -4.04
N ALA A 195 -9.82 -13.18 -3.69
CA ALA A 195 -10.00 -14.39 -4.48
C ALA A 195 -11.48 -14.45 -4.89
N PRO A 196 -11.82 -14.64 -6.18
CA PRO A 196 -13.21 -14.75 -6.57
C PRO A 196 -13.82 -15.80 -5.66
N ALA A 197 -14.90 -15.42 -4.96
CA ALA A 197 -15.65 -16.37 -4.17
C ALA A 197 -15.83 -17.59 -5.05
N LEU A 198 -15.35 -18.76 -4.61
CA LEU A 198 -15.54 -20.00 -5.35
C LEU A 198 -17.04 -20.09 -5.56
N THR A 199 -17.50 -19.76 -6.77
CA THR A 199 -18.88 -19.96 -7.15
C THR A 199 -19.03 -21.45 -7.05
N SER A 200 -19.69 -21.91 -6.00
CA SER A 200 -20.04 -23.30 -5.81
C SER A 200 -20.56 -23.78 -7.15
N ILE A 201 -19.79 -24.65 -7.82
CA ILE A 201 -20.32 -25.39 -8.95
C ILE A 201 -21.60 -26.01 -8.39
N PRO A 202 -22.80 -25.72 -8.94
CA PRO A 202 -24.00 -26.37 -8.48
C PRO A 202 -23.80 -27.86 -8.77
N THR A 203 -23.27 -28.59 -7.79
CA THR A 203 -23.30 -30.03 -7.81
C THR A 203 -24.78 -30.33 -7.70
N LEU A 204 -25.34 -30.87 -8.80
CA LEU A 204 -26.64 -31.51 -8.73
C LEU A 204 -26.60 -32.41 -7.49
N SER A 205 -27.56 -32.23 -6.58
CA SER A 205 -27.62 -33.07 -5.38
C SER A 205 -27.62 -34.54 -5.81
N GLU A 206 -27.25 -35.43 -4.89
CA GLU A 206 -27.24 -36.88 -5.14
C GLU A 206 -28.56 -37.37 -5.77
N TYR A 207 -29.68 -36.75 -5.39
CA TYR A 207 -30.99 -36.96 -5.99
C TYR A 207 -31.15 -36.40 -7.41
N GLY A 208 -30.55 -35.25 -7.71
CA GLY A 208 -30.52 -34.68 -9.06
C GLY A 208 -29.76 -35.55 -10.07
N LEU A 209 -28.64 -36.16 -9.64
CA LEU A 209 -27.90 -37.13 -10.45
C LEU A 209 -28.68 -38.44 -10.62
N MET A 210 -29.34 -38.94 -9.57
CA MET A 210 -30.23 -40.10 -9.70
C MET A 210 -31.36 -39.83 -10.70
N LEU A 211 -32.01 -38.68 -10.63
CA LEU A 211 -33.14 -38.38 -11.50
C LEU A 211 -32.71 -38.23 -12.97
N LEU A 212 -31.57 -37.58 -13.22
CA LEU A 212 -31.01 -37.47 -14.58
C LEU A 212 -30.61 -38.84 -15.14
N SER A 213 -29.98 -39.71 -14.34
CA SER A 213 -29.61 -41.05 -14.79
C SER A 213 -30.84 -41.91 -15.12
N LEU A 214 -31.91 -41.78 -14.33
CA LEU A 214 -33.19 -42.46 -14.57
C LEU A 214 -33.88 -41.95 -15.83
N LEU A 215 -33.81 -40.64 -16.11
CA LEU A 215 -34.37 -40.03 -17.32
C LEU A 215 -33.59 -40.45 -18.58
N MET A 216 -32.27 -40.56 -18.48
CA MET A 216 -31.42 -41.07 -19.56
C MET A 216 -31.68 -42.57 -19.81
N ALA A 217 -31.89 -43.37 -18.77
CA ALA A 217 -32.27 -44.77 -18.92
C ALA A 217 -33.67 -44.93 -19.56
N GLY A 218 -34.63 -44.10 -19.14
CA GLY A 218 -35.99 -44.09 -19.69
C GLY A 218 -36.03 -43.73 -21.18
N THR A 219 -35.27 -42.70 -21.59
CA THR A 219 -35.18 -42.29 -23.00
C THR A 219 -34.49 -43.35 -23.87
N MET A 220 -33.42 -44.00 -23.38
CA MET A 220 -32.82 -45.14 -24.08
C MET A 220 -33.80 -46.31 -24.24
N PHE A 221 -34.59 -46.61 -23.22
CA PHE A 221 -35.58 -47.69 -23.27
C PHE A 221 -36.69 -47.41 -24.29
N TRP A 222 -37.18 -46.16 -24.34
CA TRP A 222 -38.16 -45.73 -25.34
C TRP A 222 -37.60 -45.83 -26.77
N LYS A 223 -36.40 -45.30 -27.00
CA LYS A 223 -35.76 -45.36 -28.32
C LYS A 223 -35.53 -46.80 -28.80
N ARG A 224 -35.14 -47.71 -27.90
CA ARG A 224 -34.99 -49.14 -28.19
C ARG A 224 -36.32 -49.80 -28.57
N ARG A 225 -37.43 -49.43 -27.91
CA ARG A 225 -38.76 -49.94 -28.25
C ARG A 225 -39.24 -49.46 -29.61
N GLU A 226 -39.00 -48.20 -29.96
CA GLU A 226 -39.34 -47.67 -31.29
C GLU A 226 -38.55 -48.36 -32.41
N LEU A 227 -37.25 -48.60 -32.20
CA LEU A 227 -36.41 -49.35 -33.14
C LEU A 227 -36.87 -50.81 -33.33
N ALA A 228 -37.29 -51.47 -32.25
CA ALA A 228 -37.85 -52.82 -32.29
C ALA A 228 -39.24 -52.87 -32.96
N ALA A 229 -40.05 -51.83 -32.80
CA ALA A 229 -41.37 -51.73 -33.45
C ALA A 229 -41.24 -51.47 -34.97
N HIS A 230 -40.24 -50.71 -35.40
CA HIS A 230 -39.99 -50.45 -36.81
C HIS A 230 -39.39 -51.65 -37.57
N THR A 231 -38.55 -52.47 -36.93
CA THR A 231 -38.02 -53.71 -37.54
C THR A 231 -39.10 -54.76 -37.76
N ARG A 232 -40.16 -54.78 -36.94
CA ARG A 232 -41.30 -55.71 -37.09
C ARG A 232 -42.29 -55.34 -38.20
N ARG A 233 -42.23 -54.12 -38.74
CA ARG A 233 -43.08 -53.64 -39.85
C ARG A 233 -42.45 -53.78 -41.24
N ARG A 234 -41.23 -54.31 -41.34
CA ARG A 234 -40.49 -54.53 -42.61
C ARG A 234 -40.16 -56.01 -42.89
N GLY A 235 -40.76 -56.94 -42.14
CA GLY A 235 -40.72 -58.39 -42.41
C GLY A 235 -41.98 -58.83 -43.12
#